data_AF-A0A854NET5-F1
#
_entry.id   AF-A0A854NET5-F1
#
_cell.length_a   1.000
_cell.length_b   1.000
_cell.length_c   1.000
_cell.angle_alpha   90.00
_cell.angle_beta   90.00
_cell.angle_gamma   90.00
#
_symmetry.space_group_name_H-M   'P 1'
#
loop_
_entity.id
_entity.type
_entity.pdbx_description
1 polymer ?
#
loop_
_entity_poly.entity_id
_entity_poly.type
_entity_poly.pdbx_seq_one_letter_code
_entity_poly.pdbx_strand_id
1 'polypeptide(L)'
;MTNKDQEERDKARAQRAAEQAAARKAEIEKAPYVALSVQASGIHPSTSRLVTIDAVTFTEQGEEVDHFFAVLNPESNPGPFHLHGLSPEQIQEGKRYSQILKALDRLIDGRTLLVHNAELVWGFIVSESKRAMSNAARANRSRSRQRNRRRQRVGHIPKPVTIVDTLATARRLGLTFADIRIRNVATQLGLEAPDARASVARAQADTAQLTREDTLLVARMFFVEHAQGAVSSTSPADLRADRFGLQRSNVRVDAMEVPRVWENPGVYTKERGLVQGMEVVVAPEITMDPDRIIQAIVRTELAYNEKITRASSLVVCNKREDLTGKAMHGDRKGIPLMTDEEFLRAVEHVKPGKPAET
;
A
#
# COMPACT_ATOMS: atom_id res chain seq x y z
N MET A 1 29.06 14.70 41.87
CA MET A 1 29.35 14.07 40.56
C MET A 1 30.37 14.94 39.89
N THR A 2 31.58 14.44 39.68
CA THR A 2 32.65 15.23 39.07
C THR A 2 32.43 15.34 37.56
N ASN A 3 32.99 16.37 36.92
CA ASN A 3 32.92 16.54 35.46
C ASN A 3 33.48 15.32 34.71
N LYS A 4 34.46 14.64 35.32
CA LYS A 4 35.07 13.39 34.82
C LYS A 4 34.11 12.19 34.87
N ASP A 5 33.32 12.04 35.94
CA ASP A 5 32.29 10.98 36.04
C ASP A 5 31.17 11.15 35.00
N GLN A 6 30.84 12.40 34.67
CA GLN A 6 29.85 12.73 33.65
C GLN A 6 30.37 12.39 32.25
N GLU A 7 31.61 12.78 31.94
CA GLU A 7 32.28 12.47 30.67
C GLU A 7 32.46 10.97 30.44
N GLU A 8 32.84 10.20 31.47
CA GLU A 8 32.98 8.74 31.37
C GLU A 8 31.63 8.06 31.12
N ARG A 9 30.56 8.53 31.77
CA ARG A 9 29.19 8.04 31.52
C ARG A 9 28.70 8.35 30.11
N ASP A 10 28.98 9.56 29.63
CA ASP A 10 28.58 9.97 28.28
C ASP A 10 29.36 9.20 27.20
N LYS A 11 30.67 8.96 27.41
CA LYS A 11 31.48 8.07 26.56
C LYS A 11 30.95 6.63 26.54
N ALA A 12 30.67 6.05 27.71
CA ALA A 12 30.12 4.69 27.80
C ALA A 12 28.74 4.59 27.13
N ARG A 13 27.91 5.63 27.24
CA ARG A 13 26.60 5.69 26.57
C ARG A 13 26.75 5.80 25.05
N ALA A 14 27.68 6.62 24.56
CA ALA A 14 27.96 6.76 23.14
C ALA A 14 28.49 5.44 22.55
N GLN A 15 29.40 4.77 23.25
CA GLN A 15 29.94 3.47 22.84
C GLN A 15 28.83 2.41 22.74
N ARG A 16 27.98 2.27 23.77
CA ARG A 16 26.84 1.35 23.72
C ARG A 16 25.88 1.65 22.58
N ALA A 17 25.64 2.93 22.28
CA ALA A 17 24.80 3.33 21.16
C ALA A 17 25.43 2.95 19.81
N ALA A 18 26.74 3.12 19.66
CA ALA A 18 27.49 2.72 18.46
C ALA A 18 27.49 1.19 18.27
N GLU A 19 27.71 0.41 19.33
CA GLU A 19 27.64 -1.05 19.30
C GLU A 19 26.23 -1.54 18.92
N GLN A 20 25.19 -0.93 19.47
CA GLN A 20 23.79 -1.23 19.10
C GLN A 20 23.49 -0.87 17.64
N ALA A 21 24.00 0.26 17.15
CA ALA A 21 23.83 0.66 15.76
C ALA A 21 24.56 -0.28 14.79
N ALA A 22 25.77 -0.73 15.13
CA ALA A 22 26.53 -1.70 14.35
C ALA A 22 25.82 -3.07 14.32
N ALA A 23 25.36 -3.56 15.48
CA ALA A 23 24.59 -4.80 15.55
C ALA A 23 23.29 -4.71 14.74
N ARG A 24 22.61 -3.55 14.79
CA ARG A 24 21.41 -3.30 14.00
C ARG A 24 21.69 -3.31 12.50
N LYS A 25 22.79 -2.69 12.08
CA LYS A 25 23.22 -2.69 10.67
C LYS A 25 23.49 -4.11 10.19
N ALA A 26 24.23 -4.91 10.96
CA ALA A 26 24.49 -6.32 10.64
C ALA A 26 23.20 -7.18 10.59
N GLU A 27 22.21 -6.90 11.45
CA GLU A 27 20.90 -7.57 11.42
C GLU A 27 20.10 -7.24 10.14
N ILE A 28 20.21 -6.01 9.64
CA ILE A 28 19.59 -5.59 8.38
C ILE A 28 20.35 -6.19 7.19
N GLU A 29 21.68 -6.16 7.20
CA GLU A 29 22.50 -6.74 6.12
C GLU A 29 22.28 -8.26 5.99
N LYS A 30 22.10 -8.96 7.12
CA LYS A 30 21.75 -10.40 7.11
C LYS A 30 20.38 -10.67 6.49
N ALA A 31 19.42 -9.77 6.69
CA ALA A 31 18.04 -9.94 6.24
C ALA A 31 17.50 -8.62 5.66
N PRO A 32 17.89 -8.22 4.44
CA PRO A 32 17.56 -6.90 3.91
C PRO A 32 16.09 -6.74 3.50
N TYR A 33 15.35 -7.84 3.40
CA TYR A 33 13.95 -7.85 2.99
C TYR A 33 13.02 -8.18 4.15
N VAL A 34 11.80 -7.63 4.11
CA VAL A 34 10.70 -8.02 4.98
C VAL A 34 9.41 -8.10 4.16
N ALA A 35 8.78 -9.26 4.11
CA ALA A 35 7.45 -9.40 3.51
C ALA A 35 6.37 -9.24 4.58
N LEU A 36 5.22 -8.66 4.20
CA LEU A 36 4.14 -8.37 5.12
C LEU A 36 2.77 -8.64 4.47
N SER A 37 1.91 -9.36 5.21
CA SER A 37 0.49 -9.54 4.87
C SER A 37 -0.39 -9.09 6.04
N VAL A 38 -1.58 -8.56 5.71
CA VAL A 38 -2.55 -8.08 6.68
C VAL A 38 -3.96 -8.51 6.34
N GLN A 39 -4.78 -8.67 7.37
CA GLN A 39 -6.23 -8.68 7.25
C GLN A 39 -6.81 -7.48 8.00
N ALA A 40 -7.92 -6.95 7.50
CA ALA A 40 -8.54 -5.75 8.03
C ALA A 40 -10.06 -5.87 8.10
N SER A 41 -10.68 -5.02 8.93
CA SER A 41 -12.13 -4.98 9.13
C SER A 41 -12.91 -4.39 7.96
N GLY A 42 -12.23 -3.93 6.92
CA GLY A 42 -12.82 -3.37 5.71
C GLY A 42 -11.74 -2.85 4.74
N ILE A 43 -12.16 -2.09 3.74
CA ILE A 43 -11.32 -1.76 2.56
C ILE A 43 -10.63 -0.41 2.62
N HIS A 44 -10.94 0.45 3.60
CA HIS A 44 -10.37 1.80 3.69
C HIS A 44 -9.58 2.00 5.00
N PRO A 45 -8.27 2.27 4.94
CA PRO A 45 -7.45 2.54 6.13
C PRO A 45 -7.93 3.69 7.02
N SER A 46 -8.62 4.70 6.47
CA SER A 46 -9.13 5.83 7.24
C SER A 46 -10.28 5.45 8.17
N THR A 47 -11.12 4.49 7.79
CA THR A 47 -12.33 4.10 8.55
C THR A 47 -12.23 2.73 9.20
N SER A 48 -11.49 1.79 8.61
CA SER A 48 -11.35 0.41 9.07
C SER A 48 -10.14 0.23 9.99
N ARG A 49 -9.92 -1.00 10.49
CA ARG A 49 -8.83 -1.35 11.41
C ARG A 49 -8.12 -2.62 10.94
N LEU A 50 -6.83 -2.72 11.25
CA LEU A 50 -6.09 -3.97 11.11
C LEU A 50 -6.60 -5.00 12.14
N VAL A 51 -6.69 -6.26 11.70
CA VAL A 51 -7.13 -7.40 12.51
C VAL A 51 -6.01 -8.42 12.64
N THR A 52 -5.23 -8.65 11.58
CA THR A 52 -4.01 -9.46 11.67
C THR A 52 -2.87 -8.81 10.92
N ILE A 53 -1.65 -9.18 11.33
CA ILE A 53 -0.43 -8.85 10.63
C ILE A 53 0.55 -10.01 10.77
N ASP A 54 1.11 -10.43 9.65
CA ASP A 54 2.23 -11.35 9.59
C ASP A 54 3.40 -10.64 8.88
N ALA A 55 4.61 -10.82 9.39
CA ALA A 55 5.82 -10.29 8.81
C ALA A 55 6.94 -11.33 8.88
N VAL A 56 7.68 -11.49 7.78
CA VAL A 56 8.81 -12.43 7.69
C VAL A 56 9.99 -11.70 7.06
N THR A 57 11.17 -11.83 7.65
CA THR A 57 12.41 -11.25 7.13
C THR A 57 13.19 -12.28 6.31
N PHE A 58 13.85 -11.82 5.24
CA PHE A 58 14.55 -12.70 4.31
C PHE A 58 15.96 -12.21 4.00
N THR A 59 16.87 -13.17 3.78
CA THR A 59 18.20 -12.94 3.21
C THR A 59 18.11 -12.48 1.76
N GLU A 60 19.24 -12.11 1.15
CA GLU A 60 19.30 -11.80 -0.29
C GLU A 60 18.91 -12.98 -1.18
N GLN A 61 19.11 -14.21 -0.68
CA GLN A 61 18.79 -15.45 -1.37
C GLN A 61 17.35 -15.91 -1.14
N GLY A 62 16.57 -15.15 -0.35
CA GLY A 62 15.17 -15.48 -0.05
C GLY A 62 14.97 -16.53 1.04
N GLU A 63 15.98 -16.75 1.89
CA GLU A 63 15.86 -17.62 3.06
C GLU A 63 15.21 -16.86 4.22
N GLU A 64 14.25 -17.47 4.92
CA GLU A 64 13.62 -16.89 6.12
C GLU A 64 14.63 -16.75 7.28
N VAL A 65 14.63 -15.59 7.94
CA VAL A 65 15.53 -15.31 9.08
C VAL A 65 14.78 -15.15 10.40
N ASP A 66 13.69 -14.39 10.40
CA ASP A 66 12.86 -14.12 11.58
C ASP A 66 11.43 -13.86 11.12
N HIS A 67 10.46 -14.14 11.99
CA HIS A 67 9.04 -13.97 11.70
C HIS A 67 8.25 -13.43 12.89
N PHE A 68 7.12 -12.82 12.57
CA PHE A 68 6.22 -12.22 13.54
C PHE A 68 4.78 -12.36 13.08
N PHE A 69 3.91 -12.80 13.99
CA PHE A 69 2.48 -12.81 13.77
C PHE A 69 1.77 -12.18 14.96
N ALA A 70 0.70 -11.43 14.70
CA ALA A 70 -0.20 -10.95 15.73
C ALA A 70 -1.65 -10.87 15.25
N VAL A 71 -2.55 -11.38 16.10
CA VAL A 71 -3.96 -10.97 16.10
C VAL A 71 -4.07 -9.64 16.84
N LEU A 72 -4.82 -8.72 16.26
CA LEU A 72 -5.03 -7.38 16.76
C LEU A 72 -6.45 -7.20 17.26
N ASN A 73 -6.55 -6.62 18.46
CA ASN A 73 -7.81 -6.12 18.98
C ASN A 73 -7.99 -4.67 18.50
N PRO A 74 -8.93 -4.41 17.57
CA PRO A 74 -9.16 -3.06 17.04
C PRO A 74 -9.88 -2.12 18.01
N GLU A 75 -10.34 -2.63 19.16
CA GLU A 75 -11.18 -1.91 20.14
C GLU A 75 -12.47 -1.34 19.50
N SER A 76 -12.89 -1.93 18.37
CA SER A 76 -14.07 -1.56 17.58
C SER A 76 -14.60 -2.78 16.81
N ASN A 77 -15.60 -2.60 15.95
CA ASN A 77 -16.08 -3.68 15.08
C ASN A 77 -14.92 -4.26 14.21
N PRO A 78 -14.57 -5.55 14.34
CA PRO A 78 -13.51 -6.19 13.56
C PRO A 78 -13.92 -6.53 12.13
N GLY A 79 -15.16 -6.24 11.75
CA GLY A 79 -15.70 -6.59 10.45
C GLY A 79 -16.26 -8.01 10.42
N PRO A 80 -16.76 -8.45 9.26
CA PRO A 80 -17.33 -9.79 9.13
C PRO A 80 -16.25 -10.88 9.15
N PHE A 81 -16.57 -12.00 9.82
CA PHE A 81 -15.68 -13.15 10.02
C PHE A 81 -14.93 -13.59 8.75
N HIS A 82 -15.62 -13.64 7.60
CA HIS A 82 -15.02 -14.13 6.34
C HIS A 82 -13.85 -13.28 5.80
N LEU A 83 -13.61 -12.08 6.35
CA LEU A 83 -12.44 -11.26 5.97
C LEU A 83 -11.16 -11.68 6.68
N HIS A 84 -11.27 -12.28 7.88
CA HIS A 84 -10.11 -12.55 8.73
C HIS A 84 -10.08 -13.95 9.34
N GLY A 85 -11.20 -14.67 9.43
CA GLY A 85 -11.27 -16.06 9.92
C GLY A 85 -11.12 -16.24 11.43
N LEU A 86 -11.32 -15.17 12.22
CA LEU A 86 -11.10 -15.18 13.67
C LEU A 86 -12.40 -15.04 14.44
N SER A 87 -12.54 -15.78 15.54
CA SER A 87 -13.66 -15.65 16.45
C SER A 87 -13.60 -14.30 17.22
N PRO A 88 -14.75 -13.81 17.73
CA PRO A 88 -14.77 -12.64 18.59
C PRO A 88 -13.83 -12.75 19.80
N GLU A 89 -13.70 -13.94 20.39
CA GLU A 89 -12.85 -14.21 21.55
C GLU A 89 -11.36 -14.08 21.19
N GLN A 90 -10.93 -14.66 20.07
CA GLN A 90 -9.55 -14.54 19.58
C GLN A 90 -9.18 -13.07 19.32
N ILE A 91 -10.12 -12.27 18.80
CA ILE A 91 -9.92 -10.83 18.58
C ILE A 91 -9.84 -10.08 19.90
N GLN A 92 -10.69 -10.42 20.88
CA GLN A 92 -10.67 -9.78 22.20
C GLN A 92 -9.34 -10.03 22.92
N GLU A 93 -8.80 -11.24 22.82
CA GLU A 93 -7.49 -11.64 23.37
C GLU A 93 -6.30 -11.08 22.58
N GLY A 94 -6.56 -10.54 21.38
CA GLY A 94 -5.56 -9.94 20.50
C GLY A 94 -4.83 -8.73 21.13
N LYS A 95 -3.65 -8.42 20.57
CA LYS A 95 -2.84 -7.27 21.02
C LYS A 95 -3.42 -5.98 20.45
N ARG A 96 -3.32 -4.86 21.18
CA ARG A 96 -3.52 -3.54 20.54
C ARG A 96 -2.35 -3.24 19.64
N TYR A 97 -2.58 -2.51 18.54
CA TYR A 97 -1.51 -2.09 17.62
C TYR A 97 -0.35 -1.38 18.34
N SER A 98 -0.67 -0.54 19.33
CA SER A 98 0.34 0.17 20.14
C SER A 98 1.31 -0.74 20.92
N GLN A 99 0.94 -1.99 21.17
CA GLN A 99 1.79 -2.98 21.86
C GLN A 99 2.80 -3.63 20.91
N ILE A 100 2.49 -3.67 19.62
CA ILE A 100 3.35 -4.32 18.61
C ILE A 100 4.17 -3.34 17.79
N LEU A 101 3.82 -2.05 17.80
CA LEU A 101 4.41 -1.06 16.89
C LEU A 101 5.95 -0.98 16.98
N LYS A 102 6.56 -1.06 18.18
CA LYS A 102 8.03 -1.13 18.29
C LYS A 102 8.65 -2.38 17.68
N ALA A 103 7.96 -3.51 17.73
CA ALA A 103 8.42 -4.74 17.10
C ALA A 103 8.35 -4.60 15.58
N LEU A 104 7.28 -3.98 15.06
CA LEU A 104 7.17 -3.65 13.64
C LEU A 104 8.21 -2.64 13.18
N ASP A 105 8.48 -1.58 13.96
CA ASP A 105 9.57 -0.63 13.71
C ASP A 105 10.89 -1.41 13.54
N ARG A 106 11.21 -2.31 14.48
CA ARG A 106 12.42 -3.14 14.40
C ARG A 106 12.40 -4.11 13.21
N LEU A 107 11.27 -4.67 12.81
CA LEU A 107 11.24 -5.58 11.67
C LEU A 107 11.38 -4.83 10.33
N ILE A 108 10.83 -3.63 10.22
CA ILE A 108 10.70 -2.93 8.93
C ILE A 108 11.79 -1.87 8.70
N ASP A 109 12.26 -1.20 9.75
CA ASP A 109 13.17 -0.07 9.60
C ASP A 109 14.48 -0.45 8.92
N GLY A 110 14.81 0.28 7.85
CA GLY A 110 16.05 0.07 7.10
C GLY A 110 16.03 -1.13 6.14
N ARG A 111 14.91 -1.86 6.04
CA ARG A 111 14.73 -2.97 5.09
C ARG A 111 13.92 -2.54 3.87
N THR A 112 13.98 -3.32 2.82
CA THR A 112 13.05 -3.27 1.70
C THR A 112 11.77 -4.00 2.09
N LEU A 113 10.64 -3.29 2.09
CA LEU A 113 9.34 -3.84 2.45
C LEU A 113 8.67 -4.46 1.20
N LEU A 114 8.32 -5.74 1.28
CA LEU A 114 7.62 -6.48 0.24
C LEU A 114 6.15 -6.63 0.63
N VAL A 115 5.25 -6.14 -0.21
CA VAL A 115 3.80 -6.22 0.02
C VAL A 115 3.08 -6.51 -1.28
N HIS A 116 1.85 -7.01 -1.17
CA HIS A 116 0.94 -7.14 -2.30
C HIS A 116 -0.15 -6.07 -2.18
N ASN A 117 -0.30 -5.21 -3.19
CA ASN A 117 -1.17 -4.03 -3.14
C ASN A 117 -0.73 -3.03 -2.06
N ALA A 118 0.42 -2.39 -2.30
CA ALA A 118 1.10 -1.50 -1.37
C ALA A 118 0.23 -0.33 -0.94
N GLU A 119 -0.56 0.25 -1.84
CA GLU A 119 -1.44 1.39 -1.53
C GLU A 119 -2.34 1.09 -0.31
N LEU A 120 -2.87 -0.14 -0.25
CA LEU A 120 -3.74 -0.61 0.81
C LEU A 120 -2.96 -1.02 2.06
N VAL A 121 -2.00 -1.93 1.91
CA VAL A 121 -1.26 -2.51 3.04
C VAL A 121 -0.48 -1.43 3.78
N TRP A 122 0.26 -0.61 3.04
CA TRP A 122 1.00 0.51 3.63
C TRP A 122 0.06 1.57 4.21
N GLY A 123 -1.10 1.80 3.59
CA GLY A 123 -2.17 2.64 4.12
C GLY A 123 -2.63 2.24 5.52
N PHE A 124 -2.84 0.94 5.74
CA PHE A 124 -3.17 0.44 7.08
C PHE A 124 -2.03 0.63 8.08
N ILE A 125 -0.79 0.31 7.72
CA ILE A 125 0.37 0.49 8.61
C ILE A 125 0.53 1.96 9.03
N VAL A 126 0.48 2.89 8.07
CA VAL A 126 0.57 4.34 8.34
C VAL A 126 -0.59 4.81 9.21
N SER A 127 -1.81 4.39 8.90
CA SER A 127 -3.01 4.84 9.61
C SER A 127 -3.06 4.33 11.05
N GLU A 128 -2.75 3.05 11.28
CA GLU A 128 -2.68 2.45 12.63
C GLU A 128 -1.54 3.05 13.46
N SER A 129 -0.37 3.27 12.84
CA SER A 129 0.77 3.94 13.49
C SER A 129 0.41 5.36 13.94
N LYS A 130 -0.20 6.16 13.06
CA LYS A 130 -0.67 7.51 13.39
C LYS A 130 -1.69 7.51 14.53
N ARG A 131 -2.64 6.56 14.52
CA ARG A 131 -3.63 6.38 15.60
C ARG A 131 -2.97 6.03 16.93
N ALA A 132 -2.09 5.02 16.95
CA ALA A 132 -1.38 4.60 18.16
C ALA A 132 -0.54 5.72 18.77
N MET A 133 0.23 6.44 17.95
CA MET A 133 1.03 7.59 18.39
C MET A 133 0.15 8.73 18.93
N SER A 134 -0.95 9.05 18.24
CA SER A 134 -1.88 10.11 18.66
C SER A 134 -2.53 9.78 20.01
N ASN A 135 -2.95 8.52 20.20
CA ASN A 135 -3.54 8.05 21.46
C ASN A 135 -2.53 8.10 22.60
N ALA A 136 -1.29 7.65 22.37
CA ALA A 136 -0.21 7.74 23.36
C ALA A 136 0.11 9.21 23.71
N ALA A 137 0.14 10.12 22.73
CA ALA A 137 0.36 11.54 22.96
C ALA A 137 -0.77 12.16 23.82
N ARG A 138 -2.04 11.85 23.51
CA ARG A 138 -3.21 12.28 24.30
C ARG A 138 -3.13 11.76 25.74
N ALA A 139 -2.84 10.48 25.94
CA ALA A 139 -2.71 9.87 27.26
C ALA A 139 -1.56 10.49 28.08
N ASN A 140 -0.45 10.84 27.43
CA ASN A 140 0.67 11.52 28.09
C ASN A 140 0.32 12.95 28.51
N ARG A 141 -0.45 13.69 27.71
CA ARG A 141 -0.91 15.06 28.05
C ARG A 141 -1.86 15.07 29.24
N SER A 142 -2.83 14.15 29.30
CA SER A 142 -3.76 14.07 30.43
C SER A 142 -3.05 13.68 31.73
N ARG A 143 -2.05 12.79 31.65
CA ARG A 143 -1.26 12.32 32.80
C ARG A 143 -0.25 13.35 33.33
N SER A 144 0.22 14.30 32.52
CA SER A 144 1.10 15.38 33.00
C SER A 144 0.46 16.25 34.09
N ARG A 145 -0.88 16.22 34.22
CA ARG A 145 -1.61 16.89 35.29
C ARG A 145 -1.60 16.12 36.62
N GLN A 146 -1.33 14.81 36.59
CA GLN A 146 -1.18 13.94 37.75
C GLN A 146 0.30 13.55 37.90
N ARG A 147 1.06 14.35 38.65
CA ARG A 147 2.50 14.18 38.91
C ARG A 147 2.80 12.77 39.46
N ASN A 148 3.20 11.81 38.60
CA ASN A 148 4.14 10.68 38.86
C ASN A 148 4.11 9.49 37.88
N ARG A 149 3.49 9.58 36.68
CA ARG A 149 3.43 8.41 35.76
C ARG A 149 4.38 8.49 34.56
N ARG A 150 5.09 7.39 34.29
CA ARG A 150 6.06 7.23 33.18
C ARG A 150 5.37 7.43 31.82
N ARG A 151 6.01 8.20 30.93
CA ARG A 151 5.50 8.50 29.58
C ARG A 151 5.35 7.23 28.75
N GLN A 152 4.19 7.04 28.13
CA GLN A 152 3.94 5.94 27.20
C GLN A 152 4.65 6.22 25.87
N ARG A 153 5.58 5.34 25.48
CA ARG A 153 6.29 5.36 24.19
C ARG A 153 5.90 4.12 23.39
N VAL A 154 5.26 4.30 22.24
CA VAL A 154 4.65 3.22 21.46
C VAL A 154 5.40 2.86 20.17
N GLY A 155 6.35 3.69 19.72
CA GLY A 155 7.07 3.48 18.45
C GLY A 155 6.91 4.70 17.53
N HIS A 156 7.11 4.51 16.23
CA HIS A 156 6.85 5.52 15.19
C HIS A 156 6.11 4.90 13.99
N ILE A 157 5.95 5.62 12.89
CA ILE A 157 5.55 4.99 11.62
C ILE A 157 6.79 4.26 11.11
N PRO A 158 6.72 2.95 10.77
CA PRO A 158 7.88 2.22 10.27
C PRO A 158 8.55 2.92 9.07
N LYS A 159 9.87 2.71 8.91
CA LYS A 159 10.71 3.42 7.93
C LYS A 159 11.47 2.44 7.04
N PRO A 160 10.78 1.72 6.14
CA PRO A 160 11.47 0.92 5.13
C PRO A 160 12.26 1.84 4.20
N VAL A 161 13.31 1.31 3.58
CA VAL A 161 14.12 2.04 2.57
C VAL A 161 13.29 2.25 1.31
N THR A 162 12.58 1.21 0.87
CA THR A 162 11.68 1.22 -0.28
C THR A 162 10.56 0.22 -0.06
N ILE A 163 9.44 0.41 -0.75
CA ILE A 163 8.28 -0.48 -0.71
C ILE A 163 8.11 -1.09 -2.09
N VAL A 164 8.17 -2.40 -2.17
CA VAL A 164 7.90 -3.18 -3.39
C VAL A 164 6.46 -3.68 -3.38
N ASP A 165 5.76 -3.49 -4.50
CA ASP A 165 4.40 -3.97 -4.71
C ASP A 165 4.35 -5.07 -5.77
N THR A 166 4.17 -6.31 -5.34
CA THR A 166 4.12 -7.47 -6.25
C THR A 166 2.90 -7.46 -7.17
N LEU A 167 1.77 -6.83 -6.77
CA LEU A 167 0.62 -6.69 -7.66
C LEU A 167 0.91 -5.70 -8.79
N ALA A 168 1.55 -4.58 -8.44
CA ALA A 168 1.92 -3.57 -9.42
C ALA A 168 2.98 -4.11 -10.38
N THR A 169 3.96 -4.86 -9.88
CA THR A 169 4.95 -5.55 -10.71
C THR A 169 4.32 -6.55 -11.67
N ALA A 170 3.44 -7.44 -11.18
CA ALA A 170 2.73 -8.41 -12.02
C ALA A 170 1.95 -7.74 -13.17
N ARG A 171 1.33 -6.59 -12.92
CA ARG A 171 0.66 -5.80 -13.97
C ARG A 171 1.63 -5.22 -14.99
N ARG A 172 2.79 -4.73 -14.55
CA ARG A 172 3.85 -4.21 -15.46
C ARG A 172 4.43 -5.30 -16.34
N LEU A 173 4.45 -6.55 -15.87
CA LEU A 173 4.78 -7.75 -16.65
C LEU A 173 3.69 -8.14 -17.67
N GLY A 174 2.56 -7.42 -17.72
CA GLY A 174 1.46 -7.72 -18.62
C GLY A 174 0.63 -8.92 -18.20
N LEU A 175 0.78 -9.42 -16.97
CA LEU A 175 0.01 -10.57 -16.50
C LEU A 175 -1.45 -10.20 -16.30
N THR A 176 -2.31 -11.09 -16.79
CA THR A 176 -3.76 -11.01 -16.60
C THR A 176 -4.20 -12.07 -15.59
N PHE A 177 -5.01 -11.67 -14.62
CA PHE A 177 -5.52 -12.56 -13.59
C PHE A 177 -7.03 -12.34 -13.39
N ALA A 178 -7.73 -13.42 -13.02
CA ALA A 178 -9.17 -13.38 -12.73
C ALA A 178 -9.50 -12.47 -11.52
N ASP A 179 -8.65 -12.49 -10.50
CA ASP A 179 -8.70 -11.57 -9.36
C ASP A 179 -7.30 -11.21 -8.83
N ILE A 180 -7.24 -10.18 -7.98
CA ILE A 180 -6.00 -9.61 -7.43
C ILE A 180 -5.54 -10.26 -6.12
N ARG A 181 -6.02 -11.46 -5.76
CA ARG A 181 -5.57 -12.11 -4.53
C ARG A 181 -4.18 -12.69 -4.72
N ILE A 182 -3.37 -12.63 -3.66
CA ILE A 182 -1.98 -13.11 -3.63
C ILE A 182 -1.81 -14.47 -4.31
N ARG A 183 -2.64 -15.46 -3.94
CA ARG A 183 -2.55 -16.83 -4.48
C ARG A 183 -2.82 -16.90 -5.97
N ASN A 184 -3.83 -16.17 -6.46
CA ASN A 184 -4.16 -16.17 -7.88
C ASN A 184 -3.04 -15.51 -8.71
N VAL A 185 -2.50 -14.38 -8.24
CA VAL A 185 -1.39 -13.70 -8.92
C VAL A 185 -0.11 -14.55 -8.87
N ALA A 186 0.17 -15.21 -7.74
CA ALA A 186 1.29 -16.14 -7.61
C ALA A 186 1.19 -17.29 -8.63
N THR A 187 0.01 -17.89 -8.81
CA THR A 187 -0.21 -18.92 -9.83
C THR A 187 0.04 -18.39 -11.25
N GLN A 188 -0.38 -17.16 -11.56
CA GLN A 188 -0.10 -16.55 -12.87
C GLN A 188 1.40 -16.25 -13.09
N LEU A 189 2.16 -16.07 -12.01
CA LEU A 189 3.62 -15.97 -12.05
C LEU A 189 4.32 -17.34 -12.14
N GLY A 190 3.56 -18.45 -12.21
CA GLY A 190 4.10 -19.81 -12.29
C GLY A 190 4.52 -20.40 -10.94
N LEU A 191 4.16 -19.77 -9.82
CA LEU A 191 4.41 -20.32 -8.49
C LEU A 191 3.35 -21.34 -8.10
N GLU A 192 3.78 -22.40 -7.43
CA GLU A 192 2.87 -23.30 -6.74
C GLU A 192 2.20 -22.55 -5.58
N ALA A 193 0.88 -22.42 -5.67
CA ALA A 193 0.05 -21.76 -4.68
C ALA A 193 -1.26 -22.53 -4.51
N PRO A 194 -1.76 -22.72 -3.27
CA PRO A 194 -3.08 -23.30 -3.07
C PRO A 194 -4.17 -22.45 -3.71
N ASP A 195 -5.29 -23.07 -4.09
CA ASP A 195 -6.41 -22.40 -4.75
C ASP A 195 -6.89 -21.16 -3.96
N ALA A 196 -7.10 -20.06 -4.67
CA ALA A 196 -7.58 -18.80 -4.11
C ALA A 196 -9.08 -18.84 -3.76
N ARG A 197 -9.83 -19.84 -4.27
CA ARG A 197 -11.26 -20.01 -4.02
C ARG A 197 -11.54 -20.31 -2.55
N ALA A 198 -12.61 -19.71 -2.04
CA ALA A 198 -13.11 -20.01 -0.72
C ALA A 198 -13.55 -21.49 -0.65
N SER A 199 -13.16 -22.17 0.42
CA SER A 199 -13.53 -23.56 0.69
C SER A 199 -13.80 -23.76 2.17
N VAL A 200 -14.57 -24.79 2.52
CA VAL A 200 -14.85 -25.13 3.93
C VAL A 200 -13.55 -25.47 4.66
N ALA A 201 -12.65 -26.23 4.01
CA ALA A 201 -11.35 -26.56 4.56
C ALA A 201 -10.52 -25.30 4.88
N ARG A 202 -10.50 -24.31 3.96
CA ARG A 202 -9.82 -23.03 4.20
C ARG A 202 -10.49 -22.21 5.30
N ALA A 203 -11.81 -22.23 5.39
CA ALA A 203 -12.54 -21.52 6.45
C ALA A 203 -12.30 -22.11 7.86
N GLN A 204 -11.86 -23.37 7.94
CA GLN A 204 -11.52 -24.06 9.19
C GLN A 204 -10.03 -24.03 9.52
N ALA A 205 -9.18 -23.59 8.60
CA ALA A 205 -7.75 -23.53 8.80
C ALA A 205 -7.36 -22.41 9.76
N ASP A 206 -6.22 -22.59 10.44
CA ASP A 206 -5.70 -21.59 11.35
C ASP A 206 -5.34 -20.30 10.60
N THR A 207 -5.79 -19.17 11.14
CA THR A 207 -5.59 -17.85 10.52
C THR A 207 -4.10 -17.47 10.49
N ALA A 208 -3.33 -17.84 11.51
CA ALA A 208 -1.91 -17.54 11.55
C ALA A 208 -1.16 -18.29 10.42
N GLN A 209 -1.47 -19.57 10.25
CA GLN A 209 -0.94 -20.37 9.13
C GLN A 209 -1.31 -19.78 7.76
N LEU A 210 -2.59 -19.48 7.52
CA LEU A 210 -3.02 -18.94 6.23
C LEU A 210 -2.37 -17.60 5.90
N THR A 211 -2.25 -16.72 6.90
CA THR A 211 -1.61 -15.41 6.73
C THR A 211 -0.11 -15.58 6.48
N ARG A 212 0.55 -16.52 7.17
CA ARG A 212 1.96 -16.86 6.91
C ARG A 212 2.18 -17.36 5.49
N GLU A 213 1.35 -18.28 5.01
CA GLU A 213 1.42 -18.78 3.64
C GLU A 213 1.30 -17.65 2.61
N ASP A 214 0.39 -16.70 2.84
CA ASP A 214 0.22 -15.53 1.98
C ASP A 214 1.47 -14.63 2.02
N THR A 215 2.06 -14.37 3.20
CA THR A 215 3.32 -13.60 3.33
C THR A 215 4.49 -14.27 2.62
N LEU A 216 4.63 -15.59 2.75
CA LEU A 216 5.68 -16.33 2.05
C LEU A 216 5.47 -16.31 0.53
N LEU A 217 4.22 -16.33 0.05
CA LEU A 217 3.91 -16.14 -1.37
C LEU A 217 4.31 -14.74 -1.85
N VAL A 218 4.04 -13.68 -1.09
CA VAL A 218 4.49 -12.32 -1.43
C VAL A 218 6.01 -12.27 -1.61
N ALA A 219 6.77 -12.88 -0.69
CA ALA A 219 8.22 -12.96 -0.82
C ALA A 219 8.65 -13.75 -2.07
N ARG A 220 8.06 -14.92 -2.32
CA ARG A 220 8.38 -15.73 -3.51
C ARG A 220 8.07 -15.00 -4.81
N MET A 221 6.94 -14.30 -4.87
CA MET A 221 6.58 -13.46 -6.02
C MET A 221 7.65 -12.41 -6.27
N PHE A 222 8.08 -11.69 -5.23
CA PHE A 222 9.17 -10.72 -5.34
C PHE A 222 10.45 -11.33 -5.90
N PHE A 223 10.91 -12.49 -5.42
CA PHE A 223 12.16 -13.08 -5.91
C PHE A 223 12.07 -13.51 -7.39
N VAL A 224 10.90 -14.01 -7.83
CA VAL A 224 10.66 -14.32 -9.26
C VAL A 224 10.65 -13.04 -10.10
N GLU A 225 9.91 -12.03 -9.66
CA GLU A 225 9.81 -10.73 -10.33
C GLU A 225 11.16 -10.02 -10.43
N HIS A 226 11.92 -10.02 -9.33
CA HIS A 226 13.26 -9.45 -9.26
C HIS A 226 14.23 -10.15 -10.21
N ALA A 227 14.19 -11.48 -10.29
CA ALA A 227 15.00 -12.25 -11.24
C ALA A 227 14.65 -11.94 -12.71
N GLN A 228 13.40 -11.54 -13.00
CA GLN A 228 12.98 -11.08 -14.33
C GLN A 228 13.33 -9.61 -14.61
N GLY A 229 13.95 -8.91 -13.66
CA GLY A 229 14.34 -7.50 -13.79
C GLY A 229 13.17 -6.52 -13.71
N ALA A 230 11.98 -6.96 -13.30
CA ALA A 230 10.81 -6.12 -13.16
C ALA A 230 10.47 -5.98 -11.67
N VAL A 231 10.64 -4.79 -11.09
CA VAL A 231 10.20 -4.52 -9.72
C VAL A 231 9.54 -3.14 -9.67
N SER A 232 8.27 -3.11 -9.28
CA SER A 232 7.58 -1.87 -8.92
C SER A 232 7.94 -1.50 -7.49
N SER A 233 8.82 -0.52 -7.32
CA SER A 233 9.21 0.00 -6.01
C SER A 233 8.88 1.47 -5.84
N THR A 234 8.58 1.91 -4.61
CA THR A 234 8.28 3.31 -4.30
C THR A 234 8.90 3.71 -2.97
N SER A 235 9.46 4.92 -2.91
CA SER A 235 9.93 5.50 -1.66
C SER A 235 8.73 5.87 -0.77
N PRO A 236 8.74 5.55 0.54
CA PRO A 236 7.70 6.01 1.46
C PRO A 236 7.54 7.52 1.51
N ALA A 237 8.57 8.30 1.16
CA ALA A 237 8.52 9.76 1.14
C ALA A 237 7.70 10.32 -0.04
N ASP A 238 7.54 9.54 -1.11
CA ASP A 238 6.80 9.92 -2.30
C ASP A 238 5.30 9.56 -2.21
N LEU A 239 4.88 9.05 -1.05
CA LEU A 239 3.52 8.59 -0.78
C LEU A 239 2.78 9.53 0.17
N ARG A 240 1.52 9.79 -0.16
CA ARG A 240 0.57 10.55 0.66
C ARG A 240 -0.74 9.80 0.78
N ALA A 241 -1.39 9.94 1.94
CA ALA A 241 -2.72 9.40 2.17
C ALA A 241 -3.76 10.14 1.31
N ASP A 242 -4.60 9.42 0.59
CA ASP A 242 -5.85 9.97 0.08
C ASP A 242 -6.93 10.07 1.18
N ARG A 243 -8.14 10.51 0.82
CA ARG A 243 -9.27 10.60 1.76
C ARG A 243 -9.69 9.26 2.40
N PHE A 244 -9.33 8.14 1.77
CA PHE A 244 -9.59 6.79 2.27
C PHE A 244 -8.42 6.22 3.07
N GLY A 245 -7.31 6.96 3.18
CA GLY A 245 -6.10 6.53 3.87
C GLY A 245 -5.19 5.62 3.04
N LEU A 246 -5.52 5.38 1.76
CA LEU A 246 -4.65 4.66 0.83
C LEU A 246 -3.39 5.48 0.57
N GLN A 247 -2.22 4.87 0.62
CA GLN A 247 -0.96 5.56 0.33
C GLN A 247 -0.73 5.56 -1.18
N ARG A 248 -0.77 6.74 -1.79
CA ARG A 248 -0.65 6.93 -3.23
C ARG A 248 0.47 7.89 -3.54
N SER A 249 0.99 7.82 -4.76
CA SER A 249 2.00 8.78 -5.22
C SER A 249 1.51 10.21 -5.06
N ASN A 250 2.42 11.13 -4.76
CA ASN A 250 2.12 12.57 -4.71
C ASN A 250 1.51 13.04 -6.03
N VAL A 251 2.05 12.58 -7.17
CA VAL A 251 1.53 12.82 -8.53
C VAL A 251 0.03 12.51 -8.61
N ARG A 252 -0.38 11.33 -8.16
CA ARG A 252 -1.78 10.89 -8.22
C ARG A 252 -2.69 11.68 -7.31
N VAL A 253 -2.22 12.08 -6.12
CA VAL A 253 -3.04 12.88 -5.20
C VAL A 253 -3.15 14.33 -5.69
N ASP A 254 -2.05 14.94 -6.10
CA ASP A 254 -2.00 16.32 -6.59
C ASP A 254 -2.86 16.48 -7.85
N ALA A 255 -2.84 15.50 -8.76
CA ALA A 255 -3.67 15.51 -9.96
C ALA A 255 -5.18 15.53 -9.67
N MET A 256 -5.63 15.00 -8.52
CA MET A 256 -7.04 15.10 -8.09
C MET A 256 -7.40 16.48 -7.54
N GLU A 257 -6.42 17.26 -7.12
CA GLU A 257 -6.58 18.60 -6.53
C GLU A 257 -6.47 19.72 -7.56
N VAL A 258 -6.05 19.40 -8.80
CA VAL A 258 -5.93 20.37 -9.90
C VAL A 258 -7.29 21.02 -10.22
N PRO A 259 -7.38 22.37 -10.15
CA PRO A 259 -8.61 23.09 -10.50
C PRO A 259 -9.08 22.82 -11.92
N ARG A 260 -10.40 22.76 -12.11
CA ARG A 260 -11.03 22.57 -13.43
C ARG A 260 -11.21 23.93 -14.10
N VAL A 261 -10.22 24.36 -14.89
CA VAL A 261 -10.25 25.65 -15.60
C VAL A 261 -10.84 25.56 -17.01
N TRP A 262 -11.11 24.35 -17.49
CA TRP A 262 -11.69 24.06 -18.80
C TRP A 262 -13.04 23.37 -18.64
N GLU A 263 -14.00 23.70 -19.50
CA GLU A 263 -15.24 22.94 -19.64
C GLU A 263 -14.94 21.52 -20.12
N ASN A 264 -15.68 20.54 -19.62
CA ASN A 264 -15.58 19.18 -20.15
C ASN A 264 -16.44 19.07 -21.42
N PRO A 265 -15.83 18.85 -22.60
CA PRO A 265 -16.56 18.79 -23.87
C PRO A 265 -17.36 17.48 -24.06
N GLY A 266 -17.29 16.56 -23.10
CA GLY A 266 -18.01 15.30 -23.10
C GLY A 266 -17.13 14.10 -23.47
N VAL A 267 -17.79 13.02 -23.89
CA VAL A 267 -17.14 11.73 -24.16
C VAL A 267 -16.18 11.83 -25.35
N TYR A 268 -15.05 11.13 -25.25
CA TYR A 268 -14.07 11.01 -26.33
C TYR A 268 -14.67 10.28 -27.55
N THR A 269 -14.35 10.76 -28.74
CA THR A 269 -14.55 10.01 -30.01
C THR A 269 -13.31 10.15 -30.87
N LYS A 270 -13.08 9.21 -31.80
CA LYS A 270 -11.91 9.24 -32.68
C LYS A 270 -11.88 10.49 -33.57
N GLU A 271 -13.04 10.96 -34.01
CA GLU A 271 -13.20 12.12 -34.89
C GLU A 271 -12.89 13.43 -34.13
N ARG A 272 -13.36 13.52 -32.88
CA ARG A 272 -13.11 14.67 -32.02
C ARG A 272 -11.67 14.71 -31.54
N GLY A 273 -11.08 13.57 -31.22
CA GLY A 273 -9.80 13.49 -30.53
C GLY A 273 -9.90 13.94 -29.06
N LEU A 274 -8.75 14.03 -28.39
CA LEU A 274 -8.66 14.58 -27.04
C LEU A 274 -8.76 16.12 -27.09
N VAL A 275 -9.50 16.68 -26.12
CA VAL A 275 -9.71 18.13 -25.97
C VAL A 275 -9.49 18.49 -24.51
N GLN A 276 -8.83 19.62 -24.24
CA GLN A 276 -8.61 20.10 -22.87
C GLN A 276 -9.93 20.14 -22.07
N GLY A 277 -9.85 19.81 -20.79
CA GLY A 277 -11.02 19.67 -19.91
C GLY A 277 -11.72 18.30 -19.94
N MET A 278 -11.43 17.42 -20.92
CA MET A 278 -11.95 16.04 -20.89
C MET A 278 -11.50 15.30 -19.62
N GLU A 279 -12.43 14.61 -18.96
CA GLU A 279 -12.14 13.84 -17.75
C GLU A 279 -11.63 12.44 -18.09
N VAL A 280 -10.41 12.13 -17.66
CA VAL A 280 -9.75 10.85 -17.90
C VAL A 280 -9.63 10.08 -16.59
N VAL A 281 -10.04 8.82 -16.63
CA VAL A 281 -9.89 7.88 -15.51
C VAL A 281 -8.87 6.81 -15.87
N VAL A 282 -7.92 6.55 -14.97
CA VAL A 282 -6.90 5.51 -15.16
C VAL A 282 -7.32 4.25 -14.41
N ALA A 283 -7.52 3.17 -15.16
CA ALA A 283 -7.77 1.84 -14.63
C ALA A 283 -6.44 1.18 -14.21
N PRO A 284 -6.45 0.27 -13.22
CA PRO A 284 -5.24 -0.43 -12.82
C PRO A 284 -4.76 -1.46 -13.84
N GLU A 285 -5.59 -1.88 -14.81
CA GLU A 285 -5.24 -2.81 -15.88
C GLU A 285 -4.41 -2.12 -17.00
N ILE A 286 -3.27 -1.55 -16.63
CA ILE A 286 -2.26 -0.97 -17.54
C ILE A 286 -0.89 -1.57 -17.23
N THR A 287 0.01 -1.56 -18.21
CA THR A 287 1.38 -2.08 -18.04
C THR A 287 2.37 -0.96 -17.71
N MET A 288 2.07 0.27 -18.11
CA MET A 288 2.87 1.44 -17.73
C MET A 288 2.67 1.84 -16.26
N ASP A 289 3.64 2.59 -15.74
CA ASP A 289 3.48 3.29 -14.47
C ASP A 289 2.28 4.27 -14.58
N PRO A 290 1.25 4.15 -13.72
CA PRO A 290 0.11 5.06 -13.71
C PRO A 290 0.50 6.53 -13.61
N ASP A 291 1.60 6.85 -12.93
CA ASP A 291 2.05 8.24 -12.77
C ASP A 291 2.44 8.87 -14.11
N ARG A 292 2.96 8.08 -15.06
CA ARG A 292 3.26 8.59 -16.41
C ARG A 292 2.00 9.03 -17.14
N ILE A 293 0.93 8.26 -17.00
CA ILE A 293 -0.37 8.56 -17.62
C ILE A 293 -1.00 9.78 -16.93
N ILE A 294 -0.97 9.82 -15.60
CA ILE A 294 -1.52 10.92 -14.81
C ILE A 294 -0.79 12.24 -15.09
N GLN A 295 0.54 12.21 -15.17
CA GLN A 295 1.34 13.38 -15.55
C GLN A 295 0.97 13.86 -16.96
N ALA A 296 0.80 12.95 -17.92
CA ALA A 296 0.40 13.32 -19.27
C ALA A 296 -0.99 13.97 -19.31
N ILE A 297 -1.95 13.46 -18.52
CA ILE A 297 -3.28 14.07 -18.35
C ILE A 297 -3.14 15.52 -17.86
N VAL A 298 -2.45 15.74 -16.74
CA VAL A 298 -2.33 17.09 -16.14
C VAL A 298 -1.57 18.05 -17.04
N ARG A 299 -0.46 17.60 -17.64
CA ARG A 299 0.41 18.44 -18.48
C ARG A 299 -0.25 18.88 -19.78
N THR A 300 -1.30 18.17 -20.22
CA THR A 300 -2.09 18.52 -21.41
C THR A 300 -3.44 19.15 -21.07
N GLU A 301 -3.62 19.57 -19.82
CA GLU A 301 -4.83 20.24 -19.32
C GLU A 301 -6.11 19.39 -19.47
N LEU A 302 -5.93 18.06 -19.52
CA LEU A 302 -6.99 17.10 -19.31
C LEU A 302 -7.24 16.96 -17.80
N ALA A 303 -8.44 16.48 -17.46
CA ALA A 303 -8.90 16.38 -16.09
C ALA A 303 -8.69 14.96 -15.55
N TYR A 304 -7.76 14.74 -14.60
CA TYR A 304 -7.68 13.44 -13.91
C TYR A 304 -8.86 13.26 -12.95
N ASN A 305 -9.46 12.07 -12.93
CA ASN A 305 -10.37 11.66 -11.86
C ASN A 305 -10.08 10.21 -11.44
N GLU A 306 -10.10 9.95 -10.14
CA GLU A 306 -9.88 8.62 -9.62
C GLU A 306 -11.07 7.68 -9.89
N LYS A 307 -12.28 8.24 -9.88
CA LYS A 307 -13.53 7.48 -9.97
C LYS A 307 -14.22 7.75 -11.31
N ILE A 308 -14.88 6.73 -11.83
CA ILE A 308 -15.79 6.88 -12.96
C ILE A 308 -17.00 7.70 -12.50
N THR A 309 -17.23 8.83 -13.15
CA THR A 309 -18.38 9.70 -12.95
C THR A 309 -19.25 9.75 -14.20
N ARG A 310 -20.33 10.53 -14.18
CA ARG A 310 -21.12 10.83 -15.38
C ARG A 310 -20.41 11.78 -16.36
N ALA A 311 -19.38 12.48 -15.89
CA ALA A 311 -18.59 13.41 -16.69
C ALA A 311 -17.35 12.73 -17.30
N SER A 312 -17.04 11.49 -16.94
CA SER A 312 -15.85 10.79 -17.45
C SER A 312 -15.91 10.66 -18.97
N SER A 313 -14.86 11.13 -19.63
CA SER A 313 -14.74 11.21 -21.08
C SER A 313 -14.03 10.00 -21.68
N LEU A 314 -13.07 9.43 -20.93
CA LEU A 314 -12.21 8.35 -21.38
C LEU A 314 -11.72 7.51 -20.18
N VAL A 315 -11.58 6.20 -20.37
CA VAL A 315 -10.86 5.33 -19.43
C VAL A 315 -9.60 4.78 -20.08
N VAL A 316 -8.44 5.00 -19.45
CA VAL A 316 -7.18 4.38 -19.86
C VAL A 316 -7.10 2.98 -19.25
N CYS A 317 -7.12 1.95 -20.10
CA CYS A 317 -7.16 0.54 -19.74
C CYS A 317 -6.68 -0.32 -20.92
N ASN A 318 -5.76 -1.24 -20.68
CA ASN A 318 -5.24 -2.16 -21.70
C ASN A 318 -6.17 -3.37 -21.91
N LYS A 319 -6.90 -3.78 -20.86
CA LYS A 319 -7.85 -4.90 -20.94
C LYS A 319 -9.11 -4.51 -21.73
N ARG A 320 -9.54 -5.38 -22.64
CA ARG A 320 -10.75 -5.18 -23.50
C ARG A 320 -11.87 -6.20 -23.24
N GLU A 321 -11.56 -7.32 -22.63
CA GLU A 321 -12.48 -8.41 -22.33
C GLU A 321 -12.49 -8.72 -20.83
N ASP A 322 -13.49 -9.46 -20.33
CA ASP A 322 -13.63 -9.81 -18.91
C ASP A 322 -13.40 -8.63 -17.96
N LEU A 323 -14.00 -7.49 -18.31
CA LEU A 323 -13.74 -6.23 -17.63
C LEU A 323 -14.17 -6.30 -16.16
N THR A 324 -13.34 -5.75 -15.28
CA THR A 324 -13.66 -5.57 -13.86
C THR A 324 -13.45 -4.12 -13.42
N GLY A 325 -13.91 -3.78 -12.21
CA GLY A 325 -13.65 -2.48 -11.59
C GLY A 325 -14.00 -1.27 -12.47
N LYS A 326 -13.04 -0.36 -12.64
CA LYS A 326 -13.24 0.91 -13.35
C LYS A 326 -13.55 0.70 -14.83
N ALA A 327 -12.85 -0.23 -15.49
CA ALA A 327 -13.05 -0.52 -16.91
C ALA A 327 -14.47 -1.06 -17.16
N MET A 328 -14.93 -2.01 -16.34
CA MET A 328 -16.31 -2.54 -16.43
C MET A 328 -17.36 -1.44 -16.24
N HIS A 329 -17.16 -0.55 -15.28
CA HIS A 329 -18.10 0.54 -15.01
C HIS A 329 -18.06 1.63 -16.09
N GLY A 330 -16.91 1.87 -16.72
CA GLY A 330 -16.79 2.76 -17.87
C GLY A 330 -17.54 2.22 -19.07
N ASP A 331 -17.29 0.95 -19.43
CA ASP A 331 -17.91 0.25 -20.54
C ASP A 331 -19.44 0.21 -20.44
N ARG A 332 -19.98 -0.15 -19.26
CA ARG A 332 -21.43 -0.14 -18.98
C ARG A 332 -22.09 1.25 -19.15
N LYS A 333 -21.32 2.33 -19.07
CA LYS A 333 -21.79 3.71 -19.24
C LYS A 333 -21.50 4.27 -20.64
N GLY A 334 -20.98 3.44 -21.56
CA GLY A 334 -20.60 3.85 -22.90
C GLY A 334 -19.38 4.77 -22.94
N ILE A 335 -18.53 4.76 -21.90
CA ILE A 335 -17.29 5.52 -21.88
C ILE A 335 -16.22 4.69 -22.59
N PRO A 336 -15.55 5.22 -23.64
CA PRO A 336 -14.57 4.48 -24.41
C PRO A 336 -13.37 4.10 -23.54
N LEU A 337 -12.82 2.92 -23.84
CA LEU A 337 -11.55 2.46 -23.31
C LEU A 337 -10.42 2.76 -24.33
N MET A 338 -9.24 3.10 -23.84
CA MET A 338 -8.04 3.32 -24.66
C MET A 338 -6.83 2.74 -23.94
N THR A 339 -5.92 2.08 -24.67
CA THR A 339 -4.71 1.55 -24.03
C THR A 339 -3.80 2.68 -23.56
N ASP A 340 -2.91 2.41 -22.61
CA ASP A 340 -1.90 3.37 -22.16
C ASP A 340 -1.01 3.88 -23.31
N GLU A 341 -0.59 2.99 -24.23
CA GLU A 341 0.17 3.36 -25.42
C GLU A 341 -0.62 4.20 -26.43
N GLU A 342 -1.88 3.88 -26.67
CA GLU A 342 -2.76 4.68 -27.53
C GLU A 342 -3.00 6.06 -26.91
N PHE A 343 -3.20 6.10 -25.59
CA PHE A 343 -3.41 7.33 -24.85
C PHE A 343 -2.19 8.25 -24.92
N LEU A 344 -0.99 7.72 -24.69
CA LEU A 344 0.24 8.51 -24.77
C LEU A 344 0.51 9.08 -26.17
N ARG A 345 0.07 8.40 -27.24
CA ARG A 345 0.10 8.96 -28.59
C ARG A 345 -0.97 10.03 -28.79
N ALA A 346 -2.19 9.79 -28.29
CA ALA A 346 -3.30 10.73 -28.45
C ALA A 346 -3.07 12.07 -27.71
N VAL A 347 -2.40 12.05 -26.55
CA VAL A 347 -2.11 13.26 -25.77
C VAL A 347 -1.09 14.20 -26.42
N GLU A 348 -0.37 13.76 -27.45
CA GLU A 348 0.51 14.65 -28.23
C GLU A 348 -0.28 15.61 -29.13
N HIS A 349 -1.57 15.36 -29.32
CA HIS A 349 -2.45 16.12 -30.22
C HIS A 349 -3.72 16.64 -29.54
N VAL A 350 -3.64 16.97 -28.24
CA VAL A 350 -4.78 17.55 -27.50
C VAL A 350 -5.18 18.89 -28.11
N LYS A 351 -6.46 19.02 -28.47
CA LYS A 351 -7.02 20.27 -29.02
C LYS A 351 -7.38 21.25 -27.89
N PRO A 352 -7.29 22.57 -28.13
CA PRO A 352 -7.68 23.58 -27.16
C PRO A 352 -9.13 23.43 -26.68
N GLY A 353 -9.35 23.60 -25.38
CA GLY A 353 -10.68 23.55 -24.75
C GLY A 353 -11.38 24.91 -24.71
N LYS A 354 -12.56 24.94 -24.10
CA LYS A 354 -13.25 26.19 -23.73
C LYS A 354 -13.00 26.49 -22.25
N PRO A 355 -12.58 27.71 -21.88
CA PRO A 355 -12.44 28.06 -20.46
C PRO A 355 -13.76 27.86 -19.72
N ALA A 356 -13.71 27.31 -18.51
CA ALA A 356 -14.87 27.20 -17.64
C ALA A 356 -15.30 28.60 -17.19
N GLU A 357 -16.60 28.90 -17.25
CA GLU A 357 -17.15 30.11 -16.65
C GLU A 357 -16.95 30.05 -15.12
N THR A 358 -16.26 31.06 -14.57
CA THR A 358 -15.90 31.18 -13.13
C THR A 358 -17.10 31.22 -12.20
#